data_AF-A0A085NDX0-F1
#
_entry.id   AF-A0A085NDX0-F1
#
_cell.length_a   1.000
_cell.length_b   1.000
_cell.length_c   1.000
_cell.angle_alpha   90.00
_cell.angle_beta   90.00
_cell.angle_gamma   90.00
#
_symmetry.space_group_name_H-M   'P 1'
#
loop_
_entity.id
_entity.type
_entity.pdbx_description
1 polymer ?
#
loop_
_entity_poly.entity_id
_entity_poly.type
_entity_poly.pdbx_seq_one_letter_code
_entity_poly.pdbx_strand_id
1 'polypeptide(L)'
;MVVSSPSLSKELKEGDELLQFLRTMLADTVVTEAKSLSVQLEDLMRLLSLFDAKGSVPNGRMWLLACQVGFSMRKLLKTMHDERCRRSAYAAYLQQSKLTLLQQRSLLQRMLGRVQRYCCPLQTNVERLAWAHVFREQRLAVRSVLELCVHLFLEQRCDSQLKAFVQQFQQLQTQDEKTDVLERFLRAIYCSAETEPMLQGCTSKQISYVQGCIERLVLTRIYFSALYPNGDGDIMRDKLFHETVERLSATITPGHKNIAIPSIYHAESPWPSAQAELAIINVQKAGESVLVVYVQLLCKTPREKVNCVRRCCETVLQLLSISGSNVPSADDIMPVLVFVVIKTNPEALLSTIQYVNGFYGNRLRGEDAYWWAQFCSAVEFIKILADMDT
;
A
#
# COMPACT_ATOMS: atom_id res chain seq x y z
N MET A 1 14.57 -36.29 -63.46
CA MET A 1 14.76 -35.13 -62.56
C MET A 1 13.42 -34.45 -62.41
N VAL A 2 12.77 -34.66 -61.27
CA VAL A 2 11.48 -34.08 -60.92
C VAL A 2 11.71 -32.59 -60.65
N VAL A 3 11.27 -31.73 -61.58
CA VAL A 3 11.21 -30.29 -61.35
C VAL A 3 9.94 -30.04 -60.54
N SER A 4 10.07 -30.08 -59.20
CA SER A 4 9.02 -29.64 -58.29
C SER A 4 8.80 -28.14 -58.50
N SER A 5 7.65 -27.77 -59.06
CA SER A 5 7.29 -26.40 -59.41
C SER A 5 7.07 -25.54 -58.16
N PRO A 6 7.90 -24.50 -57.91
CA PRO A 6 7.75 -23.61 -56.75
C PRO A 6 6.47 -22.75 -56.78
N SER A 7 5.72 -22.74 -57.89
CA SER A 7 4.46 -22.01 -58.06
C SER A 7 3.30 -22.63 -57.27
N LEU A 8 3.14 -23.97 -57.28
CA LEU A 8 2.04 -24.63 -56.56
C LEU A 8 2.12 -24.45 -55.04
N SER A 9 3.33 -24.43 -54.49
CA SER A 9 3.55 -24.24 -53.04
C SER A 9 3.24 -22.82 -52.54
N LYS A 10 3.22 -21.83 -53.43
CA LYS A 10 2.81 -20.46 -53.11
C LYS A 10 1.28 -20.31 -53.17
N GLU A 11 0.65 -20.88 -54.19
CA GLU A 11 -0.81 -20.85 -54.37
C GLU A 11 -1.56 -21.57 -53.23
N LEU A 12 -1.02 -22.70 -52.75
CA LEU A 12 -1.56 -23.42 -51.57
C LEU A 12 -1.43 -22.61 -50.27
N LYS A 13 -0.34 -21.85 -50.08
CA LYS A 13 -0.16 -20.98 -48.90
C LYS A 13 -1.11 -19.79 -48.91
N GLU A 14 -1.34 -19.19 -50.08
CA GLU A 14 -2.27 -18.07 -50.24
C GLU A 14 -3.73 -18.51 -49.99
N GLY A 15 -4.09 -19.75 -50.34
CA GLY A 15 -5.41 -20.35 -50.04
C GLY A 15 -5.65 -20.60 -48.55
N ASP A 16 -4.67 -21.16 -47.85
CA ASP A 16 -4.74 -21.39 -46.40
C ASP A 16 -4.79 -20.08 -45.59
N GLU A 17 -4.01 -19.07 -45.98
CA GLU A 17 -4.04 -17.74 -45.38
C GLU A 17 -5.41 -17.06 -45.56
N LEU A 18 -6.04 -17.23 -46.72
CA LEU A 18 -7.38 -16.72 -47.01
C LEU A 18 -8.45 -17.40 -46.15
N LEU A 19 -8.39 -18.73 -46.00
CA LEU A 19 -9.32 -19.48 -45.15
C LEU A 19 -9.15 -19.11 -43.66
N GLN A 20 -7.92 -18.89 -43.22
CA GLN A 20 -7.63 -18.47 -41.85
C GLN A 20 -8.15 -17.04 -41.58
N PHE A 21 -8.03 -16.14 -42.56
CA PHE A 21 -8.63 -14.80 -42.50
C PHE A 21 -10.17 -14.83 -42.48
N LEU A 22 -10.80 -15.70 -43.27
CA LEU A 22 -12.27 -15.84 -43.27
C LEU A 22 -12.79 -16.42 -41.94
N ARG A 23 -12.04 -17.33 -41.30
CA ARG A 23 -12.37 -17.88 -39.98
C ARG A 23 -12.29 -16.84 -38.86
N THR A 24 -11.27 -15.98 -38.87
CA THR A 24 -11.15 -14.89 -37.88
C THR A 24 -12.24 -13.85 -38.07
N MET A 25 -12.56 -13.51 -39.33
CA MET A 25 -13.70 -12.64 -39.66
C MET A 25 -15.04 -13.24 -39.18
N LEU A 26 -15.27 -14.55 -39.35
CA LEU A 26 -16.46 -15.22 -38.87
C LEU A 26 -16.60 -15.08 -37.34
N ALA A 27 -15.52 -15.36 -36.60
CA ALA A 27 -15.50 -15.25 -35.14
C ALA A 27 -15.88 -13.83 -34.65
N ASP A 28 -15.36 -12.79 -35.32
CA ASP A 28 -15.66 -11.39 -34.98
C ASP A 28 -17.13 -11.02 -35.29
N THR A 29 -17.71 -11.60 -36.36
CA THR A 29 -19.13 -11.37 -36.70
C THR A 29 -20.11 -12.06 -35.76
N VAL A 30 -19.72 -13.19 -35.17
CA VAL A 30 -20.50 -13.88 -34.13
C VAL A 30 -20.55 -13.05 -32.85
N VAL A 31 -19.43 -12.42 -32.48
CA VAL A 31 -19.33 -11.53 -31.32
C VAL A 31 -20.15 -10.24 -31.51
N THR A 32 -20.31 -9.78 -32.76
CA THR A 32 -21.04 -8.55 -33.11
C THR A 32 -22.49 -8.78 -33.57
N GLU A 33 -23.01 -10.02 -33.45
CA GLU A 33 -24.38 -10.45 -33.82
C GLU A 33 -24.81 -10.16 -35.29
N ALA A 34 -23.86 -10.02 -36.21
CA ALA A 34 -24.13 -9.69 -37.61
C ALA A 34 -24.54 -10.92 -38.44
N LYS A 35 -25.78 -11.38 -38.25
CA LYS A 35 -26.30 -12.63 -38.86
C LYS A 35 -26.17 -12.68 -40.40
N SER A 36 -26.38 -11.57 -41.11
CA SER A 36 -26.29 -11.56 -42.59
C SER A 36 -24.87 -11.74 -43.13
N LEU A 37 -23.85 -11.26 -42.41
CA LEU A 37 -22.44 -11.38 -42.83
C LEU A 37 -21.88 -12.77 -42.47
N SER A 38 -22.31 -13.34 -41.33
CA SER A 38 -21.93 -14.69 -40.91
C SER A 38 -22.32 -15.75 -41.95
N VAL A 39 -23.56 -15.71 -42.45
CA VAL A 39 -24.05 -16.65 -43.48
C VAL A 39 -23.24 -16.53 -44.79
N GLN A 40 -22.85 -15.32 -45.18
CA GLN A 40 -22.06 -15.10 -46.39
C GLN A 40 -20.62 -15.60 -46.27
N LEU A 41 -20.03 -15.49 -45.08
CA LEU A 41 -18.70 -16.03 -44.77
C LEU A 41 -18.72 -17.56 -44.71
N GLU A 42 -19.73 -18.16 -44.09
CA GLU A 42 -19.91 -19.62 -44.05
C GLU A 42 -20.10 -20.22 -45.45
N ASP A 43 -20.93 -19.59 -46.28
CA ASP A 43 -21.14 -20.03 -47.67
C ASP A 43 -19.85 -19.91 -48.51
N LEU A 44 -19.07 -18.83 -48.33
CA LEU A 44 -17.77 -18.67 -49.01
C LEU A 44 -16.75 -19.70 -48.56
N MET A 45 -16.64 -19.96 -47.26
CA MET A 45 -15.76 -21.00 -46.74
C MET A 45 -16.17 -22.39 -47.26
N ARG A 46 -17.48 -22.66 -47.35
CA ARG A 46 -17.99 -23.90 -47.94
C ARG A 46 -17.62 -24.03 -49.41
N LEU A 47 -17.80 -22.98 -50.20
CA LEU A 47 -17.46 -22.99 -51.64
C LEU A 47 -15.95 -23.12 -51.87
N LEU A 48 -15.10 -22.52 -51.03
CA LEU A 48 -13.64 -22.67 -51.07
C LEU A 48 -13.20 -24.09 -50.70
N SER A 49 -13.80 -24.70 -49.67
CA SER A 49 -13.51 -26.09 -49.30
C SER A 49 -13.88 -27.10 -50.38
N LEU A 50 -14.92 -26.82 -51.16
CA LEU A 50 -15.33 -27.61 -52.32
C LEU A 50 -14.40 -27.43 -53.53
N PHE A 51 -13.66 -26.31 -53.58
CA PHE A 51 -12.67 -26.00 -54.60
C PHE A 51 -11.35 -26.75 -54.33
N ASP A 52 -10.84 -26.73 -53.10
CA ASP A 52 -9.61 -27.43 -52.71
C ASP A 52 -9.73 -28.97 -52.77
N ALA A 53 -10.92 -29.51 -52.46
CA ALA A 53 -11.12 -30.97 -52.40
C ALA A 53 -11.11 -31.70 -53.76
N LYS A 54 -11.06 -30.99 -54.91
CA LYS A 54 -11.18 -31.59 -56.26
C LYS A 54 -10.09 -31.12 -57.22
N GLY A 55 -8.85 -31.50 -56.96
CA GLY A 55 -7.69 -31.30 -57.86
C GLY A 55 -7.65 -32.17 -59.14
N SER A 56 -8.73 -32.82 -59.58
CA SER A 56 -8.74 -33.64 -60.81
C SER A 56 -10.08 -33.65 -61.57
N VAL A 57 -10.27 -32.65 -62.45
CA VAL A 57 -10.94 -32.52 -63.80
C VAL A 57 -11.93 -33.65 -64.25
N PRO A 58 -13.11 -33.38 -64.91
CA PRO A 58 -13.25 -32.51 -66.10
C PRO A 58 -14.48 -31.59 -66.29
N ASN A 59 -14.21 -30.53 -67.09
CA ASN A 59 -15.05 -29.74 -68.01
C ASN A 59 -16.40 -29.12 -67.54
N GLY A 60 -16.55 -27.81 -67.81
CA GLY A 60 -17.79 -27.02 -67.67
C GLY A 60 -18.13 -26.56 -66.25
N ARG A 61 -18.12 -27.48 -65.27
CA ARG A 61 -18.53 -27.17 -63.88
C ARG A 61 -17.51 -26.33 -63.10
N MET A 62 -16.22 -26.41 -63.45
CA MET A 62 -15.17 -25.63 -62.79
C MET A 62 -15.30 -24.13 -63.08
N TRP A 63 -15.72 -23.75 -64.29
CA TRP A 63 -15.95 -22.33 -64.61
C TRP A 63 -17.16 -21.79 -63.85
N LEU A 64 -18.24 -22.57 -63.74
CA LEU A 64 -19.41 -22.20 -62.93
C LEU A 64 -19.05 -22.03 -61.44
N LEU A 65 -18.30 -22.97 -60.85
CA LEU A 65 -17.85 -22.88 -59.46
C LEU A 65 -16.88 -21.71 -59.24
N ALA A 66 -15.92 -21.50 -60.14
CA ALA A 66 -14.99 -20.35 -60.07
C ALA A 66 -15.72 -19.01 -60.24
N CYS A 67 -16.70 -18.93 -61.15
CA CYS A 67 -17.56 -17.75 -61.30
C CYS A 67 -18.41 -17.52 -60.04
N GLN A 68 -18.89 -18.58 -59.40
CA GLN A 68 -19.74 -18.48 -58.21
C GLN A 68 -18.93 -18.10 -56.96
N VAL A 69 -17.72 -18.66 -56.78
CA VAL A 69 -16.75 -18.21 -55.76
C VAL A 69 -16.37 -16.75 -56.00
N GLY A 70 -16.03 -16.38 -57.25
CA GLY A 70 -15.69 -15.01 -57.62
C GLY A 70 -16.85 -14.02 -57.42
N PHE A 71 -18.10 -14.45 -57.66
CA PHE A 71 -19.29 -13.65 -57.42
C PHE A 71 -19.54 -13.45 -55.92
N SER A 72 -19.46 -14.52 -55.13
CA SER A 72 -19.62 -14.46 -53.68
C SER A 72 -18.53 -13.61 -53.02
N MET A 73 -17.29 -13.68 -53.50
CA MET A 73 -16.17 -12.89 -52.97
C MET A 73 -16.30 -11.41 -53.31
N ARG A 74 -16.75 -11.06 -54.53
CA ARG A 74 -17.09 -9.67 -54.88
C ARG A 74 -18.25 -9.14 -54.04
N LYS A 75 -19.26 -9.97 -53.78
CA LYS A 75 -20.40 -9.61 -52.93
C LYS A 75 -19.98 -9.37 -51.49
N LEU A 76 -19.15 -10.24 -50.91
CA LEU A 76 -18.59 -10.07 -49.57
C LEU A 76 -17.74 -8.80 -49.49
N LEU A 77 -16.81 -8.59 -50.41
CA LEU A 77 -15.98 -7.38 -50.44
C LEU A 77 -16.82 -6.11 -50.56
N LYS A 78 -17.91 -6.14 -51.34
CA LYS A 78 -18.85 -5.03 -51.45
C LYS A 78 -19.59 -4.79 -50.13
N THR A 79 -20.09 -5.84 -49.47
CA THR A 79 -20.75 -5.69 -48.16
C THR A 79 -19.81 -5.18 -47.07
N MET A 80 -18.57 -5.67 -47.01
CA MET A 80 -17.56 -5.19 -46.08
C MET A 80 -17.15 -3.75 -46.39
N HIS A 81 -17.03 -3.38 -47.66
CA HIS A 81 -16.75 -2.01 -48.06
C HIS A 81 -17.90 -1.08 -47.67
N ASP A 82 -19.15 -1.47 -47.91
CA ASP A 82 -20.34 -0.71 -47.53
C ASP A 82 -20.47 -0.57 -46.00
N GLU A 83 -20.17 -1.62 -45.22
CA GLU A 83 -20.13 -1.55 -43.76
C GLU A 83 -18.99 -0.68 -43.24
N ARG A 84 -17.80 -0.80 -43.82
CA ARG A 84 -16.65 0.07 -43.49
C ARG A 84 -16.97 1.52 -43.81
N CYS A 85 -17.63 1.81 -44.92
CA CYS A 85 -18.09 3.15 -45.29
C CYS A 85 -19.22 3.67 -44.38
N ARG A 86 -20.10 2.80 -43.88
CA ARG A 86 -21.13 3.19 -42.88
C ARG A 86 -20.53 3.46 -41.51
N ARG A 87 -19.55 2.67 -41.07
CA ARG A 87 -18.89 2.82 -39.77
C ARG A 87 -17.78 3.87 -39.76
N SER A 88 -17.25 4.29 -40.91
CA SER A 88 -16.15 5.27 -41.00
C SER A 88 -16.54 6.63 -40.43
N ALA A 89 -17.79 7.07 -40.62
CA ALA A 89 -18.29 8.33 -40.06
C ALA A 89 -18.32 8.28 -38.52
N TYR A 90 -18.77 7.17 -37.93
CA TYR A 90 -18.78 6.98 -36.47
C TYR A 90 -17.37 6.80 -35.90
N ALA A 91 -16.51 6.03 -36.56
CA ALA A 91 -15.11 5.88 -36.16
C ALA A 91 -14.32 7.20 -36.23
N ALA A 92 -14.55 8.01 -37.28
CA ALA A 92 -14.00 9.35 -37.40
C ALA A 92 -14.51 10.28 -36.30
N TYR A 93 -15.81 10.24 -35.99
CA TYR A 93 -16.39 10.97 -34.85
C TYR A 93 -15.79 10.55 -33.50
N LEU A 94 -15.55 9.25 -33.27
CA LEU A 94 -14.96 8.73 -32.04
C LEU A 94 -13.47 9.12 -31.90
N GLN A 95 -12.72 9.10 -33.00
CA GLN A 95 -11.36 9.61 -33.05
C GLN A 95 -11.32 11.12 -32.80
N GLN A 96 -12.22 11.87 -33.44
CA GLN A 96 -12.29 13.33 -33.29
C GLN A 96 -12.71 13.73 -31.88
N SER A 97 -13.69 13.06 -31.28
CA SER A 97 -14.09 13.30 -29.88
C SER A 97 -12.97 12.95 -28.89
N LYS A 98 -12.24 11.85 -29.09
CA LYS A 98 -11.05 11.51 -28.30
C LYS A 98 -9.98 12.60 -28.41
N LEU A 99 -9.66 13.07 -29.61
CA LEU A 99 -8.70 14.17 -29.82
C LEU A 99 -9.16 15.46 -29.14
N THR A 100 -10.45 15.78 -29.24
CA THR A 100 -11.05 16.98 -28.62
C THR A 100 -10.96 16.90 -27.09
N LEU A 101 -11.26 15.74 -26.49
CA LEU A 101 -11.13 15.52 -25.04
C LEU A 101 -9.68 15.60 -24.57
N LEU A 102 -8.73 15.04 -25.33
CA LEU A 102 -7.30 15.15 -25.02
C LEU A 102 -6.81 16.60 -25.10
N GLN A 103 -7.28 17.34 -26.10
CA GLN A 103 -6.96 18.75 -26.26
C GLN A 103 -7.56 19.58 -25.12
N GLN A 104 -8.82 19.36 -24.75
CA GLN A 104 -9.47 20.00 -23.59
C GLN A 104 -8.74 19.69 -22.28
N ARG A 105 -8.37 18.42 -22.05
CA ARG A 105 -7.56 18.03 -20.89
C ARG A 105 -6.22 18.76 -20.86
N SER A 106 -5.51 18.84 -21.99
CA SER A 106 -4.23 19.54 -22.07
C SER A 106 -4.37 21.04 -21.82
N LEU A 107 -5.47 21.65 -22.28
CA LEU A 107 -5.76 23.06 -22.07
C LEU A 107 -6.12 23.33 -20.61
N LEU A 108 -6.95 22.49 -19.99
CA LEU A 108 -7.25 22.57 -18.56
C LEU A 108 -5.98 22.41 -17.71
N GLN A 109 -5.09 21.48 -18.06
CA GLN A 109 -3.80 21.32 -17.37
C GLN A 109 -2.90 22.56 -17.53
N ARG A 110 -2.85 23.18 -18.70
CA ARG A 110 -2.11 24.42 -18.92
C ARG A 110 -2.72 25.60 -18.17
N MET A 111 -4.05 25.71 -18.13
CA MET A 111 -4.76 26.74 -17.38
C MET A 111 -4.55 26.56 -15.88
N LEU A 112 -4.66 25.33 -15.36
CA LEU A 112 -4.33 24.99 -13.98
C LEU A 112 -2.88 25.35 -13.64
N GLY A 113 -1.94 24.99 -14.52
CA GLY A 113 -0.53 25.32 -14.36
C GLY A 113 -0.26 26.83 -14.42
N ARG A 114 -1.02 27.59 -15.21
CA ARG A 114 -0.96 29.06 -15.22
C ARG A 114 -1.51 29.64 -13.94
N VAL A 115 -2.68 29.19 -13.48
CA VAL A 115 -3.25 29.62 -12.18
C VAL A 115 -2.28 29.31 -11.05
N GLN A 116 -1.69 28.11 -11.01
CA GLN A 116 -0.64 27.75 -10.05
C GLN A 116 0.56 28.70 -10.12
N ARG A 117 1.04 29.05 -11.33
CA ARG A 117 2.17 29.96 -11.53
C ARG A 117 1.86 31.44 -11.25
N TYR A 118 0.63 31.90 -11.47
CA TYR A 118 0.21 33.27 -11.15
C TYR A 118 -0.10 33.43 -9.65
N CYS A 119 -0.49 32.36 -8.96
CA CYS A 119 -0.69 32.37 -7.51
C CYS A 119 0.62 32.27 -6.71
N CYS A 120 1.66 31.60 -7.22
CA CYS A 120 2.92 31.42 -6.47
C CYS A 120 3.70 32.71 -6.10
N PRO A 121 3.73 33.80 -6.89
CA PRO A 121 4.49 35.01 -6.54
C PRO A 121 3.72 36.00 -5.66
N LEU A 122 2.39 35.84 -5.51
CA LEU A 122 1.50 36.79 -4.80
C LEU A 122 0.80 36.19 -3.57
N GLN A 123 1.31 35.09 -3.02
CA GLN A 123 0.68 34.43 -1.87
C GLN A 123 0.97 35.15 -0.55
N THR A 124 -0.04 35.84 -0.02
CA THR A 124 -0.19 36.07 1.42
C THR A 124 -0.18 34.72 2.16
N ASN A 125 0.33 34.70 3.40
CA ASN A 125 0.42 33.48 4.21
C ASN A 125 -0.94 32.75 4.35
N VAL A 126 -2.05 33.49 4.29
CA VAL A 126 -3.42 32.99 4.46
C VAL A 126 -3.85 32.04 3.33
N GLU A 127 -3.54 32.35 2.06
CA GLU A 127 -3.93 31.49 0.94
C GLU A 127 -3.09 30.21 0.87
N ARG A 128 -1.79 30.28 1.20
CA ARG A 128 -0.94 29.09 1.34
C ARG A 128 -1.45 28.15 2.43
N LEU A 129 -1.86 28.71 3.57
CA LEU A 129 -2.49 27.94 4.64
C LEU A 129 -3.83 27.35 4.17
N ALA A 130 -4.69 28.11 3.51
CA ALA A 130 -5.97 27.62 3.00
C ALA A 130 -5.81 26.44 2.03
N TRP A 131 -4.86 26.52 1.09
CA TRP A 131 -4.53 25.40 0.20
C TRP A 131 -3.99 24.19 0.97
N ALA A 132 -3.08 24.40 1.92
CA ALA A 132 -2.56 23.33 2.77
C ALA A 132 -3.67 22.64 3.58
N HIS A 133 -4.64 23.41 4.09
CA HIS A 133 -5.84 22.89 4.75
C HIS A 133 -6.69 22.06 3.79
N VAL A 134 -7.04 22.58 2.60
CA VAL A 134 -7.86 21.83 1.63
C VAL A 134 -7.20 20.52 1.19
N PHE A 135 -5.90 20.53 0.91
CA PHE A 135 -5.17 19.31 0.57
C PHE A 135 -5.05 18.35 1.76
N ARG A 136 -4.96 18.85 2.99
CA ARG A 136 -4.98 18.04 4.21
C ARG A 136 -6.34 17.36 4.38
N GLU A 137 -7.43 18.10 4.29
CA GLU A 137 -8.79 17.58 4.39
C GLU A 137 -9.07 16.54 3.30
N GLN A 138 -8.69 16.81 2.05
CA GLN A 138 -8.83 15.85 0.96
C GLN A 138 -8.03 14.56 1.22
N ARG A 139 -6.79 14.68 1.73
CA ARG A 139 -5.97 13.52 2.09
C ARG A 139 -6.57 12.72 3.24
N LEU A 140 -7.13 13.40 4.24
CA LEU A 140 -7.80 12.76 5.37
C LEU A 140 -9.05 12.02 4.90
N ALA A 141 -9.89 12.64 4.07
CA ALA A 141 -11.06 11.99 3.50
C ALA A 141 -10.70 10.73 2.71
N VAL A 142 -9.69 10.79 1.84
CA VAL A 142 -9.21 9.62 1.09
C VAL A 142 -8.69 8.52 2.02
N ARG A 143 -7.93 8.89 3.06
CA ARG A 143 -7.43 7.93 4.05
C ARG A 143 -8.56 7.27 4.84
N SER A 144 -9.56 8.03 5.28
CA SER A 144 -10.72 7.50 6.00
C SER A 144 -11.55 6.54 5.14
N VAL A 145 -11.75 6.86 3.85
CA VAL A 145 -12.45 5.95 2.92
C VAL A 145 -11.65 4.66 2.74
N LEU A 146 -10.34 4.75 2.53
CA LEU A 146 -9.50 3.55 2.41
C LEU A 146 -9.51 2.71 3.68
N GLU A 147 -9.48 3.34 4.85
CA GLU A 147 -9.57 2.65 6.14
C GLU A 147 -10.90 1.91 6.27
N LEU A 148 -12.03 2.54 5.93
CA LEU A 148 -13.34 1.88 5.87
C LEU A 148 -13.37 0.70 4.89
N CYS A 149 -12.79 0.85 3.69
CA CYS A 149 -12.69 -0.24 2.72
C CYS A 149 -11.89 -1.43 3.28
N VAL A 150 -10.77 -1.16 3.97
CA VAL A 150 -9.96 -2.20 4.61
C VAL A 150 -10.73 -2.88 5.74
N HIS A 151 -11.45 -2.12 6.57
CA HIS A 151 -12.30 -2.68 7.62
C HIS A 151 -13.36 -3.63 7.04
N LEU A 152 -14.10 -3.18 6.03
CA LEU A 152 -15.11 -4.00 5.36
C LEU A 152 -14.51 -5.25 4.72
N PHE A 153 -13.34 -5.11 4.08
CA PHE A 153 -12.62 -6.24 3.51
C PHE A 153 -12.26 -7.30 4.57
N LEU A 154 -11.63 -6.87 5.67
CA LEU A 154 -11.21 -7.80 6.72
C LEU A 154 -12.41 -8.47 7.42
N GLU A 155 -13.48 -7.71 7.69
CA GLU A 155 -14.67 -8.22 8.38
C GLU A 155 -15.56 -9.09 7.49
N GLN A 156 -15.68 -8.80 6.19
CA GLN A 156 -16.59 -9.54 5.31
C GLN A 156 -15.92 -10.68 4.55
N ARG A 157 -14.64 -10.54 4.18
CA ARG A 157 -13.93 -11.54 3.35
C ARG A 157 -12.98 -12.41 4.15
N CYS A 158 -12.33 -11.84 5.17
CA CYS A 158 -11.24 -12.51 5.88
C CYS A 158 -11.56 -12.84 7.34
N ASP A 159 -12.78 -12.64 7.85
CA ASP A 159 -13.09 -12.82 9.28
C ASP A 159 -12.84 -14.25 9.79
N SER A 160 -13.20 -15.27 8.99
CA SER A 160 -12.91 -16.67 9.33
C SER A 160 -11.41 -16.97 9.37
N GLN A 161 -10.66 -16.47 8.39
CA GLN A 161 -9.20 -16.59 8.34
C GLN A 161 -8.53 -15.84 9.50
N LEU A 162 -9.03 -14.66 9.85
CA LEU A 162 -8.54 -13.83 10.95
C LEU A 162 -8.79 -14.51 12.30
N LYS A 163 -9.97 -15.09 12.52
CA LYS A 163 -10.28 -15.86 13.74
C LYS A 163 -9.38 -17.09 13.89
N ALA A 164 -9.21 -17.85 12.80
CA ALA A 164 -8.31 -19.00 12.79
C ALA A 164 -6.86 -18.60 13.06
N PHE A 165 -6.39 -17.51 12.45
CA PHE A 165 -5.07 -16.94 12.69
C PHE A 165 -4.88 -16.52 14.16
N VAL A 166 -5.85 -15.81 14.76
CA VAL A 166 -5.77 -15.38 16.17
C VAL A 166 -5.67 -16.59 17.10
N GLN A 167 -6.46 -17.64 16.87
CA GLN A 167 -6.39 -18.88 17.66
C GLN A 167 -5.03 -19.57 17.50
N GLN A 168 -4.54 -19.69 16.27
CA GLN A 168 -3.21 -20.26 16.00
C GLN A 168 -2.12 -19.46 16.70
N PHE A 169 -2.15 -18.12 16.59
CA PHE A 169 -1.18 -17.22 17.20
C PHE A 169 -1.13 -17.34 18.72
N GLN A 170 -2.28 -17.53 19.37
CA GLN A 170 -2.38 -17.70 20.82
C GLN A 170 -1.81 -19.03 21.33
N GLN A 171 -1.79 -20.08 20.49
CA GLN A 171 -1.25 -21.38 20.87
C GLN A 171 0.28 -21.44 20.82
N LEU A 172 0.91 -20.56 20.03
CA LEU A 172 2.36 -20.50 19.88
C LEU A 172 3.02 -19.97 21.15
N GLN A 173 4.14 -20.58 21.53
CA GLN A 173 4.90 -20.20 22.71
C GLN A 173 6.13 -19.35 22.34
N THR A 174 6.81 -19.69 21.24
CA THR A 174 8.06 -19.02 20.85
C THR A 174 7.77 -17.75 20.05
N GLN A 175 8.59 -16.73 20.27
CA GLN A 175 8.45 -15.42 19.64
C GLN A 175 8.73 -15.48 18.13
N ASP A 176 9.69 -16.31 17.70
CA ASP A 176 10.07 -16.46 16.29
C ASP A 176 8.97 -17.18 15.47
N GLU A 177 8.27 -18.15 16.06
CA GLU A 177 7.12 -18.77 15.39
C GLU A 177 5.96 -17.77 15.25
N LYS A 178 5.73 -16.92 16.27
CA LYS A 178 4.71 -15.86 16.22
C LYS A 178 5.00 -14.84 15.12
N THR A 179 6.25 -14.41 14.95
CA THR A 179 6.62 -13.45 13.91
C THR A 179 6.48 -14.07 12.53
N ASP A 180 6.92 -15.30 12.31
CA ASP A 180 6.79 -15.98 11.02
C ASP A 180 5.32 -16.23 10.63
N VAL A 181 4.48 -16.68 11.58
CA VAL A 181 3.04 -16.87 11.33
C VAL A 181 2.35 -15.54 11.02
N LEU A 182 2.69 -14.44 11.71
CA LEU A 182 2.18 -13.11 11.39
C LEU A 182 2.62 -12.65 9.99
N GLU A 183 3.89 -12.78 9.63
CA GLU A 183 4.39 -12.37 8.32
C GLU A 183 3.72 -13.16 7.19
N ARG A 184 3.58 -14.48 7.36
CA ARG A 184 2.88 -15.33 6.40
C ARG A 184 1.42 -14.92 6.23
N PHE A 185 0.73 -14.64 7.34
CA PHE A 185 -0.66 -14.16 7.31
C PHE A 185 -0.78 -12.80 6.62
N LEU A 186 0.05 -11.82 6.99
CA LEU A 186 0.04 -10.49 6.36
C LEU A 186 0.31 -10.56 4.85
N ARG A 187 1.28 -11.38 4.41
CA ARG A 187 1.54 -11.60 2.97
C ARG A 187 0.32 -12.15 2.25
N ALA A 188 -0.36 -13.14 2.83
CA ALA A 188 -1.57 -13.73 2.24
C ALA A 188 -2.72 -12.70 2.10
N ILE A 189 -2.93 -11.89 3.14
CA ILE A 189 -3.95 -10.83 3.12
C ILE A 189 -3.58 -9.72 2.14
N TYR A 190 -2.30 -9.33 2.02
CA TYR A 190 -1.86 -8.35 1.04
C TYR A 190 -2.13 -8.81 -0.40
N CYS A 191 -1.82 -10.07 -0.73
CA CYS A 191 -2.13 -10.63 -2.04
C CYS A 191 -3.65 -10.64 -2.31
N SER A 192 -4.45 -10.94 -1.29
CA SER A 192 -5.92 -10.92 -1.42
C SER A 192 -6.44 -9.49 -1.63
N ALA A 193 -5.90 -8.52 -0.90
CA ALA A 193 -6.27 -7.10 -1.02
C ALA A 193 -5.99 -6.52 -2.41
N GLU A 194 -4.95 -7.00 -3.13
CA GLU A 194 -4.67 -6.57 -4.51
C GLU A 194 -5.73 -7.05 -5.52
N THR A 195 -6.42 -8.16 -5.23
CA THR A 195 -7.48 -8.70 -6.08
C THR A 195 -8.86 -8.10 -5.81
N GLU A 196 -9.02 -7.37 -4.70
CA GLU A 196 -10.31 -6.86 -4.26
C GLU A 196 -10.84 -5.71 -5.12
N PRO A 197 -12.09 -5.79 -5.61
CA PRO A 197 -12.67 -4.76 -6.49
C PRO A 197 -12.78 -3.39 -5.79
N MET A 198 -12.95 -3.37 -4.47
CA MET A 198 -13.04 -2.12 -3.69
C MET A 198 -11.70 -1.36 -3.61
N LEU A 199 -10.59 -2.05 -3.84
CA LEU A 199 -9.22 -1.50 -3.75
C LEU A 199 -8.57 -1.34 -5.14
N GLN A 200 -9.27 -1.72 -6.22
CA GLN A 200 -8.80 -1.53 -7.59
C GLN A 200 -8.64 -0.05 -7.92
N GLY A 201 -7.52 0.31 -8.56
CA GLY A 201 -7.20 1.69 -8.95
C GLY A 201 -6.48 2.53 -7.90
N CYS A 202 -6.06 1.94 -6.78
CA CYS A 202 -5.20 2.62 -5.80
C CYS A 202 -3.83 2.98 -6.39
N THR A 203 -3.35 4.18 -6.09
CA THR A 203 -1.96 4.60 -6.38
C THR A 203 -0.97 3.87 -5.46
N SER A 204 0.32 3.81 -5.83
CA SER A 204 1.37 3.17 -5.00
C SER A 204 1.40 3.69 -3.56
N LYS A 205 1.18 5.00 -3.35
CA LYS A 205 1.08 5.61 -2.01
C LYS A 205 -0.15 5.13 -1.23
N GLN A 206 -1.28 4.94 -1.90
CA GLN A 206 -2.50 4.42 -1.29
C GLN A 206 -2.37 2.93 -0.95
N ILE A 207 -1.72 2.13 -1.81
CA ILE A 207 -1.44 0.72 -1.54
C ILE A 207 -0.57 0.56 -0.29
N SER A 208 0.50 1.35 -0.16
CA SER A 208 1.33 1.34 1.06
C SER A 208 0.55 1.75 2.30
N TYR A 209 -0.38 2.71 2.19
CA TYR A 209 -1.28 3.09 3.28
C TYR A 209 -2.26 1.96 3.66
N VAL A 210 -2.83 1.28 2.66
CA VAL A 210 -3.73 0.13 2.83
C VAL A 210 -3.01 -1.01 3.55
N GLN A 211 -1.79 -1.36 3.13
CA GLN A 211 -0.97 -2.37 3.81
C GLN A 211 -0.71 -2.01 5.27
N GLY A 212 -0.36 -0.75 5.55
CA GLY A 212 -0.20 -0.26 6.93
C GLY A 212 -1.50 -0.32 7.75
N CYS A 213 -2.65 -0.07 7.13
CA CYS A 213 -3.95 -0.23 7.79
C CYS A 213 -4.26 -1.70 8.10
N ILE A 214 -4.04 -2.61 7.16
CA ILE A 214 -4.21 -4.05 7.37
C ILE A 214 -3.32 -4.53 8.53
N GLU A 215 -2.02 -4.19 8.50
CA GLU A 215 -1.07 -4.55 9.56
C GLU A 215 -1.56 -4.04 10.92
N ARG A 216 -1.99 -2.77 10.99
CA ARG A 216 -2.52 -2.16 12.22
C ARG A 216 -3.75 -2.88 12.76
N LEU A 217 -4.71 -3.23 11.89
CA LEU A 217 -5.94 -3.89 12.32
C LEU A 217 -5.69 -5.33 12.78
N VAL A 218 -4.82 -6.07 12.08
CA VAL A 218 -4.43 -7.43 12.46
C VAL A 218 -3.69 -7.41 13.80
N LEU A 219 -2.65 -6.58 13.93
CA LEU A 219 -1.87 -6.44 15.16
C LEU A 219 -2.74 -6.02 16.35
N THR A 220 -3.74 -5.15 16.12
CA THR A 220 -4.67 -4.74 17.17
C THR A 220 -5.44 -5.92 17.77
N ARG A 221 -5.79 -6.94 16.96
CA ARG A 221 -6.51 -8.13 17.43
C ARG A 221 -5.64 -9.07 18.25
N ILE A 222 -4.35 -9.15 17.95
CA ILE A 222 -3.38 -10.02 18.66
C ILE A 222 -2.55 -9.28 19.71
N TYR A 223 -2.78 -7.97 19.91
CA TYR A 223 -1.89 -7.09 20.66
C TYR A 223 -1.55 -7.61 22.05
N PHE A 224 -2.54 -8.05 22.84
CA PHE A 224 -2.29 -8.53 24.20
C PHE A 224 -1.41 -9.79 24.21
N SER A 225 -1.71 -10.76 23.34
CA SER A 225 -0.95 -12.02 23.22
C SER A 225 0.44 -11.82 22.58
N ALA A 226 0.62 -10.72 21.84
CA ALA A 226 1.89 -10.35 21.23
C ALA A 226 2.77 -9.52 22.18
N LEU A 227 2.17 -8.66 23.01
CA LEU A 227 2.87 -7.86 24.02
C LEU A 227 3.31 -8.72 25.21
N TYR A 228 2.46 -9.64 25.68
CA TYR A 228 2.74 -10.52 26.81
C TYR A 228 2.80 -11.99 26.36
N PRO A 229 3.87 -12.42 25.67
CA PRO A 229 3.99 -13.79 25.17
C PRO A 229 3.94 -14.85 26.28
N ASN A 230 4.44 -14.56 27.48
CA ASN A 230 4.42 -15.44 28.66
C ASN A 230 3.25 -15.15 29.62
N GLY A 231 2.29 -14.30 29.21
CA GLY A 231 1.13 -13.93 30.02
C GLY A 231 1.52 -13.22 31.31
N ASP A 232 1.05 -13.76 32.45
CA ASP A 232 1.17 -13.13 33.77
C ASP A 232 2.63 -12.88 34.20
N GLY A 233 3.58 -13.70 33.73
CA GLY A 233 4.99 -13.52 34.03
C GLY A 233 5.55 -12.20 33.48
N ASP A 234 5.18 -11.83 32.26
CA ASP A 234 5.60 -10.56 31.66
C ASP A 234 4.88 -9.38 32.34
N ILE A 235 3.58 -9.54 32.66
CA ILE A 235 2.79 -8.52 33.35
C ILE A 235 3.39 -8.23 34.74
N MET A 236 3.74 -9.26 35.51
CA MET A 236 4.33 -9.08 36.83
C MET A 236 5.72 -8.44 36.74
N ARG A 237 6.53 -8.84 35.76
CA ARG A 237 7.85 -8.23 35.51
C ARG A 237 7.71 -6.72 35.25
N ASP A 238 6.79 -6.33 34.38
CA ASP A 238 6.55 -4.92 34.08
C ASP A 238 6.00 -4.15 35.27
N LYS A 239 5.13 -4.74 36.09
CA LYS A 239 4.62 -4.11 37.32
C LYS A 239 5.75 -3.84 38.32
N LEU A 240 6.58 -4.84 38.61
CA LEU A 240 7.72 -4.68 39.52
C LEU A 240 8.70 -3.62 39.02
N PHE A 241 8.96 -3.59 37.72
CA PHE A 241 9.81 -2.58 37.12
C PHE A 241 9.18 -1.18 37.21
N HIS A 242 7.88 -1.06 36.92
CA HIS A 242 7.15 0.21 37.01
C HIS A 242 7.15 0.79 38.44
N GLU A 243 6.90 -0.04 39.45
CA GLU A 243 6.98 0.36 40.88
C GLU A 243 8.39 0.79 41.27
N THR A 244 9.41 0.14 40.71
CA THR A 244 10.81 0.50 40.97
C THR A 244 11.18 1.82 40.32
N VAL A 245 10.78 2.06 39.08
CA VAL A 245 10.95 3.35 38.40
C VAL A 245 10.17 4.45 39.11
N GLU A 246 8.98 4.17 39.65
CA GLU A 246 8.20 5.13 40.42
C GLU A 246 8.95 5.57 41.68
N ARG A 247 9.54 4.64 42.44
CA ARG A 247 10.40 4.96 43.60
C ARG A 247 11.63 5.78 43.19
N LEU A 248 12.30 5.38 42.12
CA LEU A 248 13.43 6.14 41.57
C LEU A 248 13.03 7.56 41.16
N SER A 249 11.85 7.71 40.54
CA SER A 249 11.34 9.00 40.08
C SER A 249 11.14 10.00 41.23
N ALA A 250 10.84 9.52 42.44
CA ALA A 250 10.70 10.35 43.63
C ALA A 250 12.04 10.90 44.15
N THR A 251 13.12 10.13 44.01
CA THR A 251 14.46 10.49 44.49
C THR A 251 15.28 11.28 43.47
N ILE A 252 15.06 11.02 42.19
CA ILE A 252 15.89 11.57 41.10
C ILE A 252 15.54 13.02 40.79
N THR A 253 16.56 13.87 40.89
CA THR A 253 16.55 15.28 40.49
C THR A 253 17.45 15.50 39.25
N PRO A 254 17.26 16.58 38.47
CA PRO A 254 18.08 16.86 37.28
C PRO A 254 19.59 16.97 37.56
N GLY A 255 19.96 17.32 38.80
CA GLY A 255 21.35 17.38 39.27
C GLY A 255 21.87 16.09 39.93
N HIS A 256 21.18 14.97 39.79
CA HIS A 256 21.59 13.71 40.41
C HIS A 256 22.96 13.24 39.88
N LYS A 257 23.87 12.84 40.79
CA LYS A 257 25.26 12.46 40.47
C LYS A 257 25.35 11.37 39.41
N ASN A 258 24.39 10.44 39.38
CA ASN A 258 24.43 9.30 38.47
C ASN A 258 23.83 9.60 37.07
N ILE A 259 23.06 10.68 36.91
CA ILE A 259 22.49 11.05 35.59
C ILE A 259 23.36 12.12 34.92
N ALA A 260 24.00 12.99 35.71
CA ALA A 260 24.99 13.96 35.22
C ALA A 260 24.49 14.86 34.06
N ILE A 261 23.26 15.38 34.14
CA ILE A 261 22.75 16.35 33.15
C ILE A 261 23.50 17.68 33.30
N PRO A 262 24.12 18.22 32.25
CA PRO A 262 24.73 19.55 32.28
C PRO A 262 23.76 20.63 32.73
N SER A 263 24.21 21.55 33.59
CA SER A 263 23.38 22.61 34.18
C SER A 263 22.75 23.56 33.15
N ILE A 264 23.38 23.67 31.96
CA ILE A 264 22.88 24.46 30.83
C ILE A 264 21.49 23.98 30.39
N TYR A 265 21.23 22.67 30.49
CA TYR A 265 19.97 22.06 30.05
C TYR A 265 18.89 22.02 31.14
N HIS A 266 19.19 22.45 32.37
CA HIS A 266 18.22 22.42 33.47
C HIS A 266 17.06 23.41 33.28
N ALA A 267 17.22 24.42 32.42
CA ALA A 267 16.22 25.47 32.17
C ALA A 267 14.88 24.92 31.64
N GLU A 268 14.93 23.87 30.81
CA GLU A 268 13.74 23.23 30.22
C GLU A 268 13.29 21.98 30.99
N SER A 269 13.92 21.67 32.13
CA SER A 269 13.56 20.51 32.95
C SER A 269 12.16 20.70 33.56
N PRO A 270 11.27 19.70 33.54
CA PRO A 270 11.49 18.28 33.25
C PRO A 270 11.18 17.85 31.79
N TRP A 271 11.21 18.76 30.82
CA TRP A 271 10.91 18.53 29.39
C TRP A 271 9.50 17.95 29.15
N PRO A 272 8.42 18.65 29.57
CA PRO A 272 7.05 18.14 29.52
C PRO A 272 6.58 17.75 28.11
N SER A 273 7.04 18.46 27.07
CA SER A 273 6.72 18.13 25.67
C SER A 273 7.27 16.77 25.24
N ALA A 274 8.48 16.43 25.67
CA ALA A 274 9.08 15.12 25.39
C ALA A 274 8.38 14.01 26.18
N GLN A 275 8.06 14.26 27.45
CA GLN A 275 7.27 13.32 28.26
C GLN A 275 5.90 13.04 27.64
N ALA A 276 5.24 14.06 27.09
CA ALA A 276 3.92 13.90 26.45
C ALA A 276 3.98 12.98 25.22
N GLU A 277 5.02 13.07 24.38
CA GLU A 277 5.21 12.15 23.24
C GLU A 277 5.41 10.71 23.70
N LEU A 278 6.18 10.50 24.78
CA LEU A 278 6.48 9.18 25.29
C LEU A 278 5.31 8.57 26.09
N ALA A 279 4.53 9.38 26.81
CA ALA A 279 3.36 8.95 27.57
C ALA A 279 2.32 8.23 26.69
N ILE A 280 2.28 8.55 25.40
CA ILE A 280 1.34 7.99 24.43
C ILE A 280 1.68 6.53 24.06
N ILE A 281 2.92 6.06 24.29
CA ILE A 281 3.43 4.79 23.74
C ILE A 281 2.60 3.56 24.15
N ASN A 282 2.07 3.55 25.37
CA ASN A 282 1.34 2.43 25.98
C ASN A 282 0.06 2.86 26.70
N VAL A 283 -0.60 3.94 26.27
CA VAL A 283 -1.85 4.37 26.91
C VAL A 283 -2.85 3.21 26.90
N GLN A 284 -3.09 2.60 28.07
CA GLN A 284 -4.05 1.52 28.26
C GLN A 284 -5.46 2.07 28.51
N LYS A 285 -5.57 3.25 29.14
CA LYS A 285 -6.85 3.89 29.42
C LYS A 285 -7.52 4.34 28.12
N ALA A 286 -8.68 3.75 27.82
CA ALA A 286 -9.53 4.21 26.76
C ALA A 286 -10.01 5.64 27.09
N GLY A 287 -9.47 6.63 26.40
CA GLY A 287 -10.09 7.95 26.40
C GLY A 287 -11.40 7.90 25.64
N GLU A 288 -12.46 8.49 26.17
CA GLU A 288 -13.78 8.56 25.51
C GLU A 288 -13.75 9.36 24.20
N SER A 289 -12.69 10.14 23.97
CA SER A 289 -12.49 10.91 22.75
C SER A 289 -12.07 10.02 21.58
N VAL A 290 -12.77 10.14 20.45
CA VAL A 290 -12.51 9.44 19.19
C VAL A 290 -11.05 9.56 18.74
N LEU A 291 -10.42 10.72 18.99
CA LEU A 291 -9.00 10.93 18.69
C LEU A 291 -8.09 10.05 19.55
N VAL A 292 -8.41 9.89 20.85
CA VAL A 292 -7.63 9.05 21.78
C VAL A 292 -7.75 7.59 21.40
N VAL A 293 -8.95 7.11 21.03
CA VAL A 293 -9.16 5.75 20.52
C VAL A 293 -8.36 5.51 19.24
N TYR A 294 -8.36 6.46 18.30
CA TYR A 294 -7.61 6.34 17.05
C TYR A 294 -6.09 6.31 17.28
N VAL A 295 -5.59 7.20 18.13
CA VAL A 295 -4.17 7.25 18.52
C VAL A 295 -3.77 5.96 19.26
N GLN A 296 -4.62 5.43 20.14
CA GLN A 296 -4.37 4.16 20.83
C GLN A 296 -4.32 2.97 19.86
N LEU A 297 -5.19 2.94 18.84
CA LEU A 297 -5.14 1.93 17.78
C LEU A 297 -3.85 2.04 16.94
N LEU A 298 -3.37 3.25 16.68
CA LEU A 298 -2.11 3.49 15.98
C LEU A 298 -0.91 2.96 16.78
N CYS A 299 -0.82 3.29 18.07
CA CYS A 299 0.29 2.93 18.96
C CYS A 299 0.38 1.43 19.30
N LYS A 300 -0.59 0.61 18.87
CA LYS A 300 -0.49 -0.86 18.97
C LYS A 300 0.49 -1.44 17.96
N THR A 301 0.80 -0.72 16.88
CA THR A 301 1.80 -1.18 15.91
C THR A 301 3.22 -0.92 16.42
N PRO A 302 4.17 -1.86 16.24
CA PRO A 302 5.56 -1.67 16.62
C PRO A 302 6.18 -0.41 16.00
N ARG A 303 5.85 -0.15 14.73
CA ARG A 303 6.33 1.02 13.98
C ARG A 303 5.93 2.34 14.64
N GLU A 304 4.67 2.46 15.08
CA GLU A 304 4.22 3.69 15.73
C GLU A 304 4.86 3.86 17.12
N LYS A 305 5.16 2.79 17.85
CA LYS A 305 5.91 2.87 19.10
C LYS A 305 7.33 3.42 18.89
N VAL A 306 8.01 2.98 17.83
CA VAL A 306 9.31 3.55 17.42
C VAL A 306 9.16 5.01 17.02
N ASN A 307 8.10 5.37 16.29
CA ASN A 307 7.83 6.77 15.94
C ASN A 307 7.58 7.66 17.18
N CYS A 308 6.91 7.16 18.22
CA CYS A 308 6.75 7.89 19.48
C CYS A 308 8.11 8.18 20.13
N VAL A 309 8.99 7.18 20.20
CA VAL A 309 10.36 7.34 20.71
C VAL A 309 11.15 8.34 19.87
N ARG A 310 11.08 8.25 18.55
CA ARG A 310 11.74 9.20 17.63
C ARG A 310 11.26 10.63 17.88
N ARG A 311 9.93 10.87 17.95
CA ARG A 311 9.37 12.20 18.23
C ARG A 311 9.81 12.72 19.59
N CYS A 312 9.85 11.86 20.61
CA CYS A 312 10.39 12.21 21.93
C CYS A 312 11.86 12.67 21.82
N CYS A 313 12.72 11.91 21.14
CA CYS A 313 14.13 12.24 20.98
C CYS A 313 14.36 13.51 20.14
N GLU A 314 13.60 13.70 19.06
CA GLU A 314 13.59 14.92 18.25
C GLU A 314 13.15 16.14 19.07
N THR A 315 12.15 15.97 19.93
CA THR A 315 11.69 17.04 20.84
C THR A 315 12.77 17.38 21.86
N VAL A 316 13.43 16.38 22.45
CA VAL A 316 14.57 16.60 23.35
C VAL A 316 15.68 17.36 22.63
N LEU A 317 16.10 16.90 21.44
CA LEU A 317 17.10 17.57 20.62
C LEU A 317 16.78 19.05 20.36
N GLN A 318 15.53 19.34 19.99
CA GLN A 318 15.07 20.70 19.75
C GLN A 318 15.17 21.56 21.02
N LEU A 319 14.71 21.05 22.15
CA LEU A 319 14.79 21.76 23.43
C LEU A 319 16.25 22.03 23.84
N LEU A 320 17.12 21.03 23.72
CA LEU A 320 18.55 21.20 24.01
C LEU A 320 19.24 22.20 23.07
N SER A 321 18.85 22.23 21.80
CA SER A 321 19.39 23.20 20.83
C SER A 321 18.99 24.65 21.12
N ILE A 322 17.88 24.86 21.84
CA ILE A 322 17.43 26.19 22.26
C ILE A 322 18.16 26.62 23.53
N SER A 323 18.40 25.68 24.46
CA SER A 323 19.08 25.97 25.73
C SER A 323 20.61 26.08 25.60
N GLY A 324 21.22 25.37 24.63
CA GLY A 324 22.67 25.36 24.41
C GLY A 324 23.11 26.18 23.20
N SER A 325 24.34 26.71 23.22
CA SER A 325 24.92 27.43 22.08
C SER A 325 25.49 26.50 20.98
N ASN A 326 25.63 25.21 21.26
CA ASN A 326 26.20 24.20 20.36
C ASN A 326 25.15 23.16 19.96
N VAL A 327 25.38 22.50 18.82
CA VAL A 327 24.58 21.35 18.41
C VAL A 327 24.77 20.23 19.45
N PRO A 328 23.69 19.74 20.10
CA PRO A 328 23.79 18.71 21.13
C PRO A 328 24.37 17.41 20.56
N SER A 329 25.32 16.82 21.27
CA SER A 329 25.90 15.50 20.98
C SER A 329 24.99 14.37 21.50
N ALA A 330 25.25 13.13 21.08
CA ALA A 330 24.58 11.95 21.64
C ALA A 330 24.77 11.83 23.17
N ASP A 331 25.94 12.24 23.67
CA ASP A 331 26.27 12.24 25.09
C ASP A 331 25.47 13.28 25.89
N ASP A 332 24.98 14.34 25.24
CA ASP A 332 24.12 15.35 25.86
C ASP A 332 22.66 14.87 25.93
N ILE A 333 22.24 14.04 24.97
CA ILE A 333 20.86 13.56 24.84
C ILE A 333 20.58 12.41 25.83
N MET A 334 21.50 11.46 25.97
CA MET A 334 21.27 10.24 26.74
C MET A 334 20.85 10.51 28.20
N PRO A 335 21.54 11.37 28.98
CA PRO A 335 21.13 11.74 30.34
C PRO A 335 19.70 12.30 30.43
N VAL A 336 19.34 13.15 29.46
CA VAL A 336 18.02 13.79 29.40
C VAL A 336 16.96 12.77 29.02
N LEU A 337 17.25 11.88 28.08
CA LEU A 337 16.36 10.79 27.69
C LEU A 337 16.09 9.84 28.87
N VAL A 338 17.12 9.43 29.61
CA VAL A 338 16.98 8.64 30.85
C VAL A 338 16.04 9.34 31.83
N PHE A 339 16.27 10.63 32.08
CA PHE A 339 15.44 11.39 33.01
C PHE A 339 13.97 11.49 32.53
N VAL A 340 13.75 11.76 31.24
CA VAL A 340 12.41 11.81 30.64
C VAL A 340 11.70 10.46 30.76
N VAL A 341 12.38 9.34 30.51
CA VAL A 341 11.81 8.00 30.64
C VAL A 341 11.42 7.71 32.11
N ILE A 342 12.29 8.05 33.07
CA ILE A 342 12.01 7.87 34.51
C ILE A 342 10.80 8.70 34.94
N LYS A 343 10.72 9.97 34.54
CA LYS A 343 9.62 10.86 34.93
C LYS A 343 8.31 10.50 34.23
N THR A 344 8.37 9.98 33.01
CA THR A 344 7.18 9.54 32.28
C THR A 344 6.66 8.19 32.80
N ASN A 345 7.58 7.28 33.17
CA ASN A 345 7.30 5.91 33.62
C ASN A 345 6.21 5.20 32.80
N PRO A 346 6.39 5.01 31.47
CA PRO A 346 5.38 4.37 30.64
C PRO A 346 5.10 2.94 31.09
N GLU A 347 3.82 2.57 31.14
CA GLU A 347 3.38 1.20 31.48
C GLU A 347 3.97 0.16 30.50
N ALA A 348 4.18 -1.08 30.94
CA ALA A 348 4.62 -2.19 30.10
C ALA A 348 5.92 -1.94 29.30
N LEU A 349 6.87 -1.22 29.89
CA LEU A 349 8.09 -0.77 29.21
C LEU A 349 8.96 -1.94 28.70
N LEU A 350 9.15 -2.97 29.51
CA LEU A 350 10.01 -4.11 29.15
C LEU A 350 9.34 -4.96 28.08
N SER A 351 8.05 -5.24 28.23
CA SER A 351 7.27 -5.95 27.20
C SER A 351 7.19 -5.17 25.89
N THR A 352 7.18 -3.84 25.95
CA THR A 352 7.21 -2.99 24.75
C THR A 352 8.52 -3.11 23.99
N ILE A 353 9.64 -3.14 24.69
CA ILE A 353 10.95 -3.36 24.07
C ILE A 353 11.00 -4.73 23.39
N GLN A 354 10.57 -5.77 24.11
CA GLN A 354 10.51 -7.13 23.57
C GLN A 354 9.60 -7.23 22.34
N TYR A 355 8.42 -6.59 22.38
CA TYR A 355 7.45 -6.56 21.30
C TYR A 355 8.02 -5.89 20.04
N VAL A 356 8.62 -4.71 20.16
CA VAL A 356 9.19 -4.00 19.01
C VAL A 356 10.38 -4.75 18.43
N ASN A 357 11.29 -5.25 19.28
CA ASN A 357 12.45 -6.02 18.83
C ASN A 357 12.03 -7.30 18.09
N GLY A 358 10.96 -7.97 18.54
CA GLY A 358 10.40 -9.14 17.87
C GLY A 358 9.76 -8.85 16.53
N PHE A 359 8.74 -7.98 16.50
CA PHE A 359 7.87 -7.80 15.34
C PHE A 359 8.39 -6.75 14.34
N TYR A 360 9.36 -5.93 14.74
CA TYR A 360 9.89 -4.84 13.92
C TYR A 360 11.41 -4.74 13.89
N GLY A 361 12.14 -5.56 14.66
CA GLY A 361 13.61 -5.56 14.71
C GLY A 361 14.26 -5.63 13.33
N ASN A 362 13.82 -6.57 12.48
CA ASN A 362 14.35 -6.74 11.11
C ASN A 362 14.06 -5.55 10.17
N ARG A 363 13.09 -4.69 10.53
CA ARG A 363 12.64 -3.53 9.76
C ARG A 363 13.21 -2.22 10.30
N LEU A 364 13.83 -2.21 11.49
CA LEU A 364 14.54 -1.05 12.02
C LEU A 364 15.76 -0.75 11.16
N ARG A 365 15.78 0.43 10.52
CA ARG A 365 16.91 0.88 9.68
C ARG A 365 17.13 2.38 9.83
N GLY A 366 18.36 2.81 9.60
CA GLY A 366 18.73 4.23 9.58
C GLY A 366 18.45 4.91 10.91
N GLU A 367 17.76 6.04 10.85
CA GLU A 367 17.47 6.90 12.00
C GLU A 367 16.55 6.22 13.04
N ASP A 368 15.54 5.47 12.59
CA ASP A 368 14.61 4.76 13.47
C ASP A 368 15.36 3.73 14.34
N ALA A 369 16.34 3.03 13.76
CA ALA A 369 17.17 2.07 14.50
C ALA A 369 18.07 2.75 15.54
N TYR A 370 18.62 3.92 15.19
CA TYR A 370 19.45 4.71 16.10
C TYR A 370 18.65 5.19 17.31
N TRP A 371 17.49 5.84 17.09
CA TRP A 371 16.66 6.33 18.19
C TRP A 371 16.13 5.21 19.08
N TRP A 372 15.76 4.09 18.47
CA TRP A 372 15.33 2.92 19.22
C TRP A 372 16.44 2.31 20.07
N ALA A 373 17.68 2.25 19.55
CA ALA A 373 18.83 1.78 20.31
C ALA A 373 19.15 2.71 21.50
N GLN A 374 19.07 4.04 21.31
CA GLN A 374 19.26 5.02 22.39
C GLN A 374 18.22 4.82 23.50
N PHE A 375 16.96 4.59 23.14
CA PHE A 375 15.89 4.30 24.09
C PHE A 375 16.11 2.99 24.85
N CYS A 376 16.50 1.91 24.16
CA CYS A 376 16.82 0.65 24.83
C CYS A 376 17.98 0.82 25.82
N SER A 377 19.05 1.52 25.43
CA SER A 377 20.18 1.84 26.30
C SER A 377 19.76 2.66 27.52
N ALA A 378 18.86 3.63 27.35
CA ALA A 378 18.32 4.40 28.46
C ALA A 378 17.57 3.52 29.47
N VAL A 379 16.77 2.56 28.99
CA VAL A 379 16.04 1.62 29.86
C VAL A 379 16.98 0.64 30.57
N GLU A 380 18.01 0.12 29.90
CA GLU A 380 19.03 -0.70 30.55
C GLU A 380 19.79 0.09 31.62
N PHE A 381 20.10 1.36 31.36
CA PHE A 381 20.72 2.23 32.36
C PHE A 381 19.81 2.44 33.58
N ILE A 382 18.50 2.59 33.39
CA ILE A 382 17.52 2.69 34.49
C ILE A 382 17.51 1.42 35.34
N LYS A 383 17.62 0.23 34.75
CA LYS A 383 17.75 -1.02 35.52
C LYS A 383 18.99 -1.03 36.39
N ILE A 384 20.13 -0.62 35.83
CA ILE A 384 21.38 -0.53 36.60
C ILE A 384 21.25 0.47 37.74
N LEU A 385 20.61 1.63 37.50
CA LEU A 385 20.34 2.61 38.56
C LEU A 385 19.43 2.05 39.66
N ALA A 386 18.39 1.29 39.27
CA ALA A 386 17.47 0.65 40.20
C ALA A 386 18.19 -0.35 41.13
N ASP A 387 19.11 -1.15 40.56
CA ASP A 387 19.87 -2.16 41.31
C ASP A 387 20.89 -1.53 42.27
N MET A 388 21.33 -0.29 42.01
CA MET A 388 22.29 0.43 42.86
C MET A 388 21.65 1.12 44.07
N ASP A 389 20.36 1.42 44.01
CA ASP A 389 19.60 2.09 45.08
C ASP A 389 18.90 1.09 46.04
N THR A 390 18.90 -0.21 45.73
CA THR A 390 18.48 -1.32 46.62
C THR A 390 19.64 -1.86 47.43
#